data_AF-A0A6V7LW89-F1
#
_entry.id   AF-A0A6V7LW89-F1
#
_cell.length_a   1.000
_cell.length_b   1.000
_cell.length_c   1.000
_cell.angle_alpha   90.00
_cell.angle_beta   90.00
_cell.angle_gamma   90.00
#
_symmetry.space_group_name_H-M   'P 1'
#
loop_
_entity.id
_entity.type
_entity.pdbx_description
1 polymer ?
#
loop_
_entity_poly.entity_id
_entity_poly.type
_entity_poly.pdbx_seq_one_letter_code
_entity_poly.pdbx_strand_id
1 'polypeptide(L)' 'VGMGESPAAPKNLSKEGLDFIDECLTHDPKKRSTANVLLAHAFARNYDDANVDLLTTVTA' A
#
# COMPACT_ATOMS: atom_id res chain seq x y z
N VAL A 1 -0.70 -0.40 -21.64
CA VAL A 1 -1.63 -0.52 -20.48
C VAL A 1 -2.59 0.67 -20.55
N GLY A 2 -3.87 0.47 -20.23
CA GLY A 2 -4.99 1.38 -20.57
C GLY A 2 -4.82 2.85 -20.14
N MET A 3 -5.65 3.72 -20.71
CA MET A 3 -5.81 5.22 -20.70
C MET A 3 -5.16 6.12 -19.62
N GLY A 4 -4.31 5.65 -18.71
CA GLY A 4 -3.63 6.45 -17.68
C GLY A 4 -4.55 6.87 -16.53
N GLU A 5 -5.81 6.43 -16.55
CA GLU A 5 -6.78 6.75 -15.51
C GLU A 5 -6.44 6.00 -14.22
N SER A 6 -6.35 6.76 -13.13
CA SER A 6 -6.19 6.17 -11.80
C SER A 6 -7.52 5.52 -11.40
N PRO A 7 -7.52 4.26 -10.95
CA PRO A 7 -8.74 3.60 -10.52
C PRO A 7 -9.35 4.32 -9.32
N ALA A 8 -10.66 4.15 -9.12
CA ALA A 8 -11.33 4.69 -7.95
C ALA A 8 -10.74 4.10 -6.67
N ALA A 9 -10.64 4.94 -5.63
CA ALA A 9 -10.13 4.54 -4.34
C ALA A 9 -10.94 3.36 -3.75
N PRO A 10 -10.29 2.33 -3.18
CA PRO A 10 -10.98 1.24 -2.52
C PRO A 10 -11.75 1.72 -1.29
N LYS A 11 -12.99 1.26 -1.12
CA LYS A 11 -13.88 1.67 -0.02
C LYS A 11 -13.56 1.01 1.32
N ASN A 12 -12.88 -0.13 1.30
CA ASN A 12 -12.59 -0.98 2.46
C ASN A 12 -11.12 -0.88 2.91
N LEU A 13 -10.46 0.24 2.62
CA LEU A 13 -9.07 0.48 3.01
C LEU A 13 -9.00 1.63 4.00
N SER A 14 -8.09 1.53 4.97
CA SER A 14 -7.84 2.62 5.91
C SER A 14 -7.27 3.84 5.18
N LYS A 15 -7.37 5.02 5.80
CA LYS A 15 -6.78 6.25 5.25
C LYS A 15 -5.28 6.08 4.95
N GLU A 16 -4.53 5.51 5.90
CA GLU A 16 -3.09 5.26 5.72
C GLU A 16 -2.82 4.26 4.58
N GLY A 17 -3.70 3.28 4.39
CA GLY A 17 -3.59 2.36 3.26
C GLY A 17 -3.86 3.04 1.92
N LEU A 18 -4.83 3.96 1.87
CA LEU A 18 -5.09 4.78 0.68
C LEU A 18 -3.88 5.66 0.33
N ASP A 19 -3.32 6.35 1.32
CA ASP A 19 -2.12 7.18 1.13
C ASP A 19 -0.93 6.33 0.63
N PHE A 20 -0.76 5.13 1.18
CA PHE A 20 0.30 4.20 0.77
C PHE A 20 0.15 3.73 -0.69
N ILE A 21 -1.07 3.38 -1.13
CA ILE A 21 -1.29 2.92 -2.51
C ILE A 21 -1.13 4.06 -3.51
N ASP A 22 -1.44 5.31 -3.16
CA ASP A 22 -1.24 6.46 -4.04
C ASP A 22 0.26 6.69 -4.32
N GLU A 23 1.12 6.52 -3.32
CA GLU A 23 2.57 6.54 -3.51
C GLU A 23 3.05 5.36 -4.38
N CYS A 24 2.51 4.16 -4.16
CA CYS A 24 2.87 2.97 -4.94
C CYS A 24 2.45 3.08 -6.42
N LEU A 25 1.23 3.57 -6.66
CA LEU A 25 0.58 3.58 -7.97
C LEU A 25 0.84 4.89 -8.75
N THR A 26 1.82 5.68 -8.32
CA THR A 26 2.28 6.84 -9.09
C THR A 26 2.72 6.42 -10.49
N HIS A 27 2.05 6.96 -11.51
CA HIS A 27 2.26 6.57 -12.91
C HIS A 27 3.67 6.90 -13.42
N ASP A 28 4.18 8.08 -13.07
CA ASP A 28 5.54 8.50 -13.45
C ASP A 28 6.57 7.76 -12.57
N PRO A 29 7.38 6.84 -13.13
CA PRO A 29 8.34 6.07 -12.36
C PRO A 29 9.43 6.94 -11.71
N LYS A 30 9.69 8.14 -12.24
CA LYS A 30 10.65 9.07 -11.63
C LYS A 30 10.12 9.77 -10.38
N LYS A 31 8.79 9.84 -10.24
CA LYS A 31 8.10 10.43 -9.09
C LYS A 31 7.64 9.38 -8.08
N ARG A 32 7.60 8.11 -8.47
CA ARG A 32 7.20 7.00 -7.62
C ARG A 32 8.15 6.85 -6.43
N SER A 33 7.59 6.68 -5.24
CA SER A 33 8.36 6.44 -4.02
C SER A 33 9.21 5.17 -4.14
N THR A 34 10.40 5.22 -3.54
CA THR A 34 11.28 4.05 -3.48
C THR A 34 10.77 3.05 -2.44
N ALA A 35 11.15 1.77 -2.58
CA ALA A 35 10.80 0.74 -1.61
C ALA A 35 11.21 1.12 -0.18
N ASN A 36 12.36 1.77 -0.01
CA ASN A 36 12.85 2.17 1.32
C ASN A 36 11.95 3.24 1.96
N VAL A 37 11.38 4.15 1.16
CA VAL A 37 10.40 5.15 1.62
C VAL A 37 9.07 4.49 1.95
N LEU A 38 8.59 3.62 1.06
CA LEU A 38 7.33 2.89 1.25
C LEU A 38 7.36 2.02 2.52
N LEU A 39 8.46 1.31 2.77
CA LEU A 39 8.62 0.48 3.98
C LEU A 39 8.64 1.29 5.28
N ALA A 40 9.02 2.58 5.22
CA ALA A 40 8.98 3.48 6.36
C ALA A 40 7.60 4.14 6.59
N HIS A 41 6.65 3.97 5.67
CA HIS A 41 5.31 4.53 5.76
C HIS A 41 4.51 3.91 6.93
N ALA A 42 3.61 4.69 7.54
CA ALA A 42 2.82 4.24 8.70
C ALA A 42 2.07 2.94 8.43
N PHE A 43 1.45 2.83 7.24
CA PHE A 43 0.76 1.62 6.80
C PHE A 43 1.64 0.36 6.84
N ALA A 44 2.91 0.45 6.39
CA ALA A 44 3.81 -0.69 6.33
C ALA A 44 4.41 -1.02 7.72
N ARG A 45 4.79 0.01 8.50
CA ARG A 45 5.38 -0.16 9.83
C ARG A 45 4.45 -0.79 10.84
N ASN A 46 3.15 -0.54 10.75
CA ASN A 46 2.17 -1.11 11.68
C ASN A 46 2.13 -2.65 11.67
N TYR A 47 2.64 -3.29 10.61
CA TYR A 47 2.74 -4.76 10.49
C TYR A 47 4.07 -5.34 10.99
N ASP A 48 5.07 -4.51 11.24
CA ASP A 48 6.38 -4.98 11.74
C ASP A 48 6.28 -5.33 13.24
N ASP A 49 5.52 -4.54 14.00
CA ASP A 49 5.29 -4.73 15.44
C ASP A 49 4.09 -5.63 15.75
N ALA A 50 3.20 -5.83 14.78
CA ALA A 50 2.06 -6.72 14.94
C ALA A 50 2.50 -8.16 14.60
N ASN A 51 2.56 -9.04 15.60
CA ASN A 51 2.66 -10.48 15.40
C ASN A 51 1.35 -10.99 14.77
N VAL A 52 1.13 -10.65 13.50
CA VAL A 52 0.01 -11.11 12.69
C VAL A 52 0.36 -12.53 12.28
N ASP A 53 -0.34 -13.49 12.87
CA ASP A 53 -0.23 -14.89 12.45
C ASP A 53 -0.85 -15.04 11.05
N LEU A 54 0.02 -14.87 10.06
CA LEU A 54 -0.32 -14.97 8.64
C LEU A 54 -0.85 -16.37 8.30
N LEU A 55 -0.41 -17.41 9.03
CA LEU A 55 -0.89 -18.78 8.81
C LEU A 55 -2.36 -18.90 9.23
N THR A 56 -2.74 -18.36 10.39
CA THR A 56 -4.16 -18.41 10.82
C THR A 56 -5.11 -17.67 9.89
N THR A 57 -4.63 -16.63 9.21
CA THR A 57 -5.46 -15.80 8.33
C THR A 57 -5.67 -16.43 6.95
N VAL A 58 -4.69 -17.22 6.45
CA VAL A 58 -4.74 -17.81 5.10
C VAL A 58 -5.48 -19.16 5.07
N THR A 59 -5.64 -19.80 6.24
CA THR A 59 -6.33 -21.10 6.37
C THR A 59 -7.81 -21.01 6.76
N ALA A 60 -8.39 -19.81 6.86
CA ALA A 60 -9.78 -19.57 7.27
C ALA A 60 -10.75 -19.44 6.09
#